data_AF-A0AAV2S8C8-F1
#
_entry.id   AF-A0AAV2S8C8-F1
#
_cell.length_a   1.000
_cell.length_b   1.000
_cell.length_c   1.000
_cell.angle_alpha   90.00
_cell.angle_beta   90.00
_cell.angle_gamma   90.00
#
_symmetry.space_group_name_H-M   'P 1'
#
loop_
_entity.id
_entity.type
_entity.pdbx_description
1 polymer ?
#
loop_
_entity_poly.entity_id
_entity_poly.type
_entity_poly.pdbx_seq_one_letter_code
_entity_poly.pdbx_strand_id
1 'polypeptide(L)'
;KSHLINHQRTHSGEKPYQCSQCDKAFSQNSHLIRHQIIHTGEKPYQCSQCNKTFSLNSHLIIHQRIHTGEKPYQCSQCDKAFSQNSSLKKHQLIHTGKKPYQCSQCDKAFSQKSFLS
;
A
#
# COMPACT_ATOMS: atom_id res chain seq x y z
N LYS A 1 25.09 4.10 -10.32
CA LYS A 1 24.62 4.72 -11.58
C LYS A 1 23.13 4.45 -11.86
N SER A 2 22.66 3.19 -11.88
CA SER A 2 21.25 2.83 -12.10
C SER A 2 20.26 3.40 -11.06
N HIS A 3 20.63 3.41 -9.77
CA HIS A 3 19.78 3.98 -8.72
C HIS A 3 19.50 5.49 -8.89
N LEU A 4 20.52 6.27 -9.26
CA LEU A 4 20.37 7.71 -9.50
C LEU A 4 19.46 7.98 -10.70
N ILE A 5 19.63 7.24 -11.80
CA ILE A 5 18.77 7.35 -12.98
C ILE A 5 17.31 7.02 -12.62
N ASN A 6 17.09 5.90 -11.91
CA ASN A 6 15.74 5.52 -11.46
C ASN A 6 15.12 6.57 -10.52
N HIS A 7 15.92 7.23 -9.68
CA HIS A 7 15.46 8.34 -8.85
C HIS A 7 15.11 9.56 -9.70
N GLN A 8 15.93 9.95 -10.67
CA GLN A 8 15.64 11.10 -11.55
C GLN A 8 14.31 10.94 -12.29
N ARG A 9 13.95 9.71 -12.70
CA ARG A 9 12.65 9.39 -13.32
C ARG A 9 11.45 9.71 -12.42
N THR A 10 11.61 9.76 -11.10
CA THR A 10 10.50 10.16 -10.20
C THR A 10 10.20 11.65 -10.27
N HIS A 11 11.17 12.47 -10.69
CA HIS A 11 10.99 13.91 -10.90
C HIS A 11 10.48 14.21 -12.31
N SER A 12 11.05 13.56 -13.33
CA SER A 12 10.66 13.79 -14.73
C SER A 12 9.34 13.13 -15.12
N GLY A 13 8.89 12.12 -14.39
CA GLY A 13 7.72 11.31 -14.75
C GLY A 13 7.98 10.29 -15.87
N GLU A 14 9.23 10.15 -16.33
CA GLU A 14 9.62 9.19 -17.36
C GLU A 14 9.28 7.75 -16.95
N LYS A 15 8.54 7.06 -17.81
CA LYS A 15 8.05 5.69 -17.60
C LYS A 15 8.33 4.83 -18.84
N PRO A 16 9.58 4.38 -19.03
CA PRO A 16 9.96 3.68 -20.26
C PRO A 16 9.41 2.26 -20.36
N TYR A 17 8.89 1.70 -19.27
CA TYR A 17 8.39 0.31 -19.23
C TYR A 17 6.86 0.29 -19.36
N GLN A 18 6.37 0.12 -20.58
CA GLN A 18 4.94 0.04 -20.88
C GLN A 18 4.39 -1.38 -20.70
N CYS A 19 3.18 -1.51 -20.17
CA CYS A 19 2.45 -2.76 -20.17
C CYS A 19 1.85 -3.02 -21.55
N SER A 20 1.97 -4.23 -22.06
CA SER A 20 1.37 -4.63 -23.35
C SER A 20 -0.13 -4.95 -23.26
N GLN A 21 -0.67 -5.08 -22.04
CA GLN A 21 -2.07 -5.48 -21.79
C GLN A 21 -2.95 -4.34 -21.28
N CYS A 22 -2.38 -3.18 -20.98
CA CYS A 22 -3.10 -1.97 -20.63
C CYS A 22 -2.21 -0.72 -20.78
N ASP A 23 -2.79 0.48 -20.71
CA ASP A 23 -2.08 1.74 -20.92
C ASP A 23 -1.14 2.17 -19.77
N LYS A 24 -0.86 1.28 -18.82
CA LYS A 24 0.00 1.61 -17.67
C LYS A 24 1.47 1.48 -18.04
N ALA A 25 2.24 2.51 -17.67
CA ALA A 25 3.68 2.53 -17.79
C ALA A 25 4.37 2.75 -16.44
N PHE A 26 5.59 2.23 -16.30
CA PHE A 26 6.38 2.23 -15.07
C PHE A 26 7.77 2.81 -15.30
N SER A 27 8.33 3.44 -14.27
CA SER A 27 9.69 3.98 -14.27
C SER A 27 10.79 2.92 -14.06
N GLN A 28 10.39 1.73 -13.61
CA GLN A 28 11.28 0.59 -13.32
C GLN A 28 10.70 -0.72 -13.88
N ASN A 29 11.55 -1.55 -14.47
CA ASN A 29 11.14 -2.82 -15.07
C ASN A 29 10.54 -3.79 -14.04
N SER A 30 11.12 -3.85 -12.83
CA SER A 30 10.60 -4.69 -11.74
C SER A 30 9.15 -4.36 -11.36
N HIS A 31 8.76 -3.09 -11.49
CA HIS A 31 7.38 -2.66 -11.25
C HIS A 31 6.43 -3.11 -12.37
N LEU A 32 6.89 -3.11 -13.63
CA LEU A 32 6.13 -3.65 -14.75
C LEU A 32 5.92 -5.17 -14.60
N ILE A 33 6.98 -5.93 -14.31
CA ILE A 33 6.90 -7.39 -14.10
C ILE A 33 5.91 -7.70 -12.98
N ARG A 34 6.03 -6.99 -11.84
CA ARG A 34 5.10 -7.14 -10.72
C ARG A 34 3.67 -6.80 -11.11
N HIS A 35 3.48 -5.78 -11.94
CA HIS A 35 2.17 -5.37 -12.41
C HIS A 35 1.54 -6.42 -13.33
N GLN A 36 2.32 -7.08 -14.19
CA GLN A 36 1.79 -8.10 -15.11
C GLN A 36 1.08 -9.25 -14.39
N ILE A 37 1.45 -9.54 -13.14
CA ILE A 37 0.77 -10.53 -12.27
C ILE A 37 -0.74 -10.22 -12.12
N ILE A 38 -1.17 -8.96 -12.21
CA ILE A 38 -2.60 -8.63 -12.12
C ILE A 38 -3.39 -9.16 -13.33
N HIS A 39 -2.74 -9.26 -14.49
CA HIS A 39 -3.37 -9.71 -15.71
C HIS A 39 -3.42 -11.24 -15.77
N THR A 40 -2.38 -11.92 -15.29
CA THR A 40 -2.38 -13.39 -15.20
C THR A 40 -3.24 -13.90 -14.06
N GLY A 41 -3.48 -13.07 -13.04
CA GLY A 41 -4.19 -13.47 -11.83
C GLY A 41 -3.37 -14.40 -10.91
N GLU A 42 -2.09 -14.63 -11.24
CA GLU A 42 -1.22 -15.51 -10.46
C GLU A 42 -1.05 -15.02 -9.02
N LYS A 43 -1.05 -15.97 -8.09
CA LYS A 43 -0.83 -15.72 -6.66
C LYS A 43 0.19 -16.72 -6.12
N PRO A 44 1.47 -16.58 -6.48
CA PRO A 44 2.48 -17.60 -6.21
C PRO A 44 2.83 -17.74 -4.73
N TYR A 45 2.44 -16.78 -3.88
CA TYR A 45 2.79 -16.77 -2.47
C TYR A 45 1.65 -17.31 -1.62
N GLN A 46 1.76 -18.57 -1.17
CA GLN A 46 0.76 -19.23 -0.32
C GLN A 46 1.11 -19.11 1.17
N CYS A 47 0.11 -18.83 2.00
CA CYS A 47 0.22 -18.94 3.45
C CYS A 47 0.13 -20.39 3.88
N SER A 48 1.16 -20.92 4.54
CA SER A 48 1.18 -22.30 5.05
C SER A 48 0.16 -22.56 6.18
N GLN A 49 -0.29 -21.51 6.88
CA GLN A 49 -1.21 -21.66 8.03
C GLN A 49 -2.69 -21.70 7.61
N CYS A 50 -3.07 -21.09 6.49
CA CYS A 50 -4.47 -21.00 6.06
C CYS A 50 -4.70 -21.17 4.55
N ASN A 51 -3.67 -21.57 3.80
CA ASN A 51 -3.68 -21.78 2.34
C ASN A 51 -4.08 -20.57 1.49
N LYS A 52 -4.27 -19.39 2.10
CA LYS A 52 -4.58 -18.16 1.36
C LYS A 52 -3.39 -17.74 0.51
N THR A 53 -3.65 -17.41 -0.76
CA THR A 53 -2.61 -17.02 -1.72
C THR A 53 -2.57 -15.52 -1.99
N PHE A 54 -1.38 -15.01 -2.31
CA PHE A 54 -1.09 -13.60 -2.55
C PHE A 54 -0.26 -13.42 -3.82
N SER A 55 -0.48 -12.32 -4.52
CA SER A 55 0.31 -11.95 -5.71
C SER A 55 1.70 -11.45 -5.36
N LEU A 56 1.92 -10.93 -4.14
CA LEU A 56 3.20 -10.38 -3.69
C LEU A 56 3.65 -11.00 -2.36
N ASN A 57 4.95 -11.29 -2.25
CA ASN A 57 5.54 -11.81 -1.01
C ASN A 57 5.33 -10.86 0.18
N SER A 58 5.46 -9.55 -0.03
CA SER A 58 5.23 -8.55 1.02
C SER A 58 3.81 -8.59 1.57
N HIS A 59 2.81 -8.92 0.74
CA HIS A 59 1.43 -9.09 1.20
C HIS A 59 1.27 -10.38 2.03
N LEU A 60 1.94 -11.46 1.65
CA LEU A 60 1.98 -12.69 2.46
C LEU A 60 2.61 -12.43 3.83
N ILE A 61 3.75 -11.74 3.89
CA ILE A 61 4.44 -11.40 5.16
C ILE A 61 3.51 -10.56 6.06
N ILE A 62 2.89 -9.51 5.52
CA ILE A 62 1.94 -8.69 6.27
C ILE A 62 0.73 -9.52 6.73
N HIS A 63 0.25 -10.42 5.88
CA HIS A 63 -0.85 -11.32 6.23
C HIS A 63 -0.48 -12.27 7.36
N GLN A 64 0.73 -12.84 7.37
CA GLN A 64 1.15 -13.77 8.44
C GLN A 64 1.08 -13.15 9.84
N ARG A 65 1.16 -11.82 9.96
CA ARG A 65 0.96 -11.11 11.23
C ARG A 65 -0.41 -11.31 11.85
N ILE A 66 -1.43 -11.68 11.08
CA ILE A 66 -2.75 -12.00 11.65
C ILE A 66 -2.69 -13.28 12.49
N HIS A 67 -1.81 -14.22 12.11
CA HIS A 67 -1.68 -15.50 12.79
C HIS A 67 -0.73 -15.40 13.99
N THR A 68 0.36 -14.62 13.85
CA THR A 68 1.32 -14.43 14.94
C THR A 68 0.88 -13.38 15.96
N GLY A 69 -0.07 -12.51 15.59
CA GLY A 69 -0.45 -11.36 16.41
C GLY A 69 0.58 -10.22 16.42
N GLU A 70 1.63 -10.28 15.59
CA GLU A 70 2.69 -9.28 15.55
C GLU A 70 2.15 -7.89 15.19
N LYS A 71 2.46 -6.90 16.03
CA LYS A 71 2.05 -5.50 15.88
C LYS A 71 3.25 -4.57 16.02
N PRO A 72 4.12 -4.47 15.00
CA PRO A 72 5.40 -3.76 15.12
C PRO A 72 5.24 -2.23 15.11
N TYR A 73 4.05 -1.70 14.86
CA TYR A 73 3.82 -0.25 14.76
C TYR A 73 3.05 0.24 15.99
N GLN A 74 3.79 0.71 17.00
CA GLN A 74 3.23 1.27 18.23
C GLN A 74 2.88 2.76 18.07
N CYS A 75 1.76 3.19 18.64
CA CYS A 75 1.43 4.60 18.76
C CYS A 75 2.26 5.24 19.89
N SER A 76 2.86 6.40 19.63
CA SER A 76 3.62 7.13 20.64
C SER A 76 2.74 7.92 21.62
N GLN A 77 1.43 8.00 21.37
CA GLN A 77 0.47 8.80 22.15
C GLN A 77 -0.52 7.95 22.95
N CYS A 78 -0.50 6.62 22.79
CA CYS A 78 -1.29 5.66 23.57
C CYS A 78 -0.75 4.23 23.40
N ASP A 79 -1.23 3.27 24.18
CA ASP A 79 -0.73 1.89 24.17
C ASP A 79 -1.19 1.03 22.97
N LYS A 80 -1.80 1.65 21.95
CA LYS A 80 -2.28 0.92 20.78
C LYS A 80 -1.13 0.60 19.82
N ALA A 81 -1.05 -0.66 19.40
CA ALA A 81 -0.15 -1.14 18.38
C ALA A 81 -0.90 -1.75 17.18
N PHE A 82 -0.29 -1.68 16.00
CA PHE A 82 -0.89 -2.08 14.73
C PHE A 82 0.04 -3.02 13.95
N SER A 83 -0.55 -3.94 13.18
CA SER A 83 0.18 -4.86 12.28
C SER A 83 0.68 -4.19 11.00
N GLN A 84 0.16 -2.99 10.68
CA GLN A 84 0.51 -2.21 9.49
C GLN A 84 0.71 -0.72 9.82
N ASN A 85 1.71 -0.10 9.21
CA ASN A 85 2.01 1.33 9.37
C ASN A 85 0.87 2.24 8.87
N SER A 86 0.19 1.84 7.80
CA SER A 86 -0.97 2.58 7.27
C SER A 86 -2.10 2.70 8.29
N SER A 87 -2.34 1.63 9.05
CA SER A 87 -3.33 1.63 10.15
C SER A 87 -2.89 2.54 11.30
N LEU A 88 -1.61 2.53 11.67
CA LEU A 88 -1.07 3.48 12.66
C LEU A 88 -1.25 4.93 12.20
N LYS A 89 -0.87 5.27 10.96
CA LYS A 89 -1.03 6.63 10.41
C LYS A 89 -2.48 7.10 10.44
N LYS A 90 -3.43 6.24 10.06
CA LYS A 90 -4.86 6.55 10.17
C LYS A 90 -5.29 6.77 11.62
N HIS A 91 -4.83 5.93 12.53
CA HIS A 91 -5.12 6.06 13.96
C HIS A 91 -4.59 7.38 14.54
N GLN A 92 -3.39 7.82 14.14
CA GLN A 92 -2.80 9.09 14.59
C GLN A 92 -3.63 10.34 14.23
N LEU A 93 -4.50 10.25 13.21
CA LEU A 93 -5.44 11.34 12.89
C LEU A 93 -6.44 11.60 14.01
N ILE A 94 -6.73 10.60 14.86
CA ILE A 94 -7.60 10.75 16.03
C ILE A 94 -6.95 11.68 17.05
N HIS A 95 -5.64 11.51 17.29
CA HIS A 95 -4.93 12.34 18.26
C HIS A 95 -4.69 13.77 17.76
N THR A 96 -4.46 13.95 16.46
CA THR A 96 -4.23 15.29 15.87
C THR A 96 -5.52 16.02 15.54
N GLY A 97 -6.68 15.34 15.58
CA GLY A 97 -7.96 15.88 15.12
C GLY A 97 -8.03 16.16 13.62
N LYS A 98 -6.99 15.83 12.83
CA LYS A 98 -6.93 16.13 11.40
C LYS A 98 -7.98 15.33 10.63
N LYS A 99 -8.74 16.04 9.79
CA LYS A 99 -9.76 15.47 8.91
C LYS A 99 -9.47 15.85 7.45
N PRO A 100 -8.52 15.16 6.79
CA PRO A 100 -8.01 15.59 5.47
C PRO A 100 -9.01 15.34 4.32
N TYR A 101 -10.15 14.72 4.60
CA TYR A 101 -11.12 14.30 3.59
C TYR A 101 -12.39 15.14 3.73
N GLN A 102 -12.51 16.19 2.92
CA GLN A 102 -13.67 17.08 2.88
C GLN A 102 -14.72 16.58 1.88
N CYS A 103 -16.00 16.64 2.26
CA CYS A 103 -17.11 16.38 1.35
C CYS A 103 -17.26 17.56 0.37
N SER A 104 -17.42 17.27 -0.92
CA SER A 104 -17.63 18.33 -1.93
C SER A 104 -19.05 18.90 -1.92
N GLN A 105 -20.00 18.22 -1.27
CA GLN A 105 -21.42 18.58 -1.24
C GLN A 105 -21.86 19.22 0.08
N CYS A 106 -21.02 19.18 1.13
CA CYS A 106 -21.31 19.81 2.42
C CYS A 106 -20.02 20.08 3.22
N ASP A 107 -20.11 20.84 4.30
CA ASP A 107 -18.95 21.24 5.12
C ASP A 107 -18.38 20.12 6.02
N LYS A 108 -18.85 18.88 5.86
CA LYS A 108 -18.35 17.75 6.66
C LYS A 108 -16.97 17.32 6.18
N ALA A 109 -16.08 17.12 7.15
CA ALA A 109 -14.76 16.53 6.94
C ALA A 109 -14.61 15.25 7.77
N PHE A 110 -13.79 14.32 7.27
CA PHE A 110 -13.57 13.00 7.86
C PHE A 110 -12.07 12.67 7.97
N SER A 111 -11.74 11.82 8.94
CA SER A 111 -10.37 11.30 9.12
C SER A 111 -10.02 10.18 8.13
N GLN A 112 -11.03 9.55 7.50
CA GLN A 112 -10.84 8.49 6.51
C GLN A 112 -11.69 8.72 5.27
N LYS A 113 -11.09 8.46 4.10
CA LYS A 113 -11.77 8.56 2.80
C LYS A 113 -12.99 7.66 2.68
N SER A 114 -13.00 6.51 3.36
CA SER A 114 -14.12 5.56 3.32
C SER A 114 -15.42 6.12 3.90
N PHE A 115 -15.37 7.24 4.64
CA PHE A 115 -16.56 7.91 5.16
C PHE A 115 -17.09 9.02 4.24
N LEU A 116 -16.46 9.24 3.07
CA LEU A 116 -16.91 10.20 2.04
C LEU A 116 -17.87 9.58 1.00
N SER A 117 -18.34 8.35 1.22
CA SER A 117 -19.27 7.66 0.32
C SER A 117 -20.63 8.35 0.22
#